data_AF-A0A847BMS7-F1
#
_entry.id   AF-A0A847BMS7-F1
#
_cell.length_a   1.000
_cell.length_b   1.000
_cell.length_c   1.000
_cell.angle_alpha   90.00
_cell.angle_beta   90.00
_cell.angle_gamma   90.00
#
_symmetry.space_group_name_H-M   'P 1'
#
loop_
_entity.id
_entity.type
_entity.pdbx_description
1 polymer ?
#
loop_
_entity_poly.entity_id
_entity_poly.type
_entity_poly.pdbx_seq_one_letter_code
_entity_poly.pdbx_strand_id
1 'polypeptide(L)'
;MRWYFLFGLIASFIMVIVLFVLMMVALRKNWNHTNRSVFSYFIPLLLVVLLFYLAASQFVPRVFDAVQIVFGQYDSTEVKLSDKDFAYNRIITEEQVFFYPPSYFGNPETGKYQIYFTERTNYVMKLIYVGDTEDSTNQADYLP
;
A
#
# COMPACT_ATOMS: atom_id res chain seq x y z
N MET A 1 11.88 3.07 -2.71
CA MET A 1 10.56 2.96 -2.07
C MET A 1 9.57 4.02 -2.55
N ARG A 2 9.88 5.33 -2.42
CA ARG A 2 9.00 6.43 -2.87
C ARG A 2 8.53 6.36 -4.34
N TRP A 3 9.41 5.96 -5.26
CA TRP A 3 9.03 5.80 -6.68
C TRP A 3 7.96 4.73 -6.91
N TYR A 4 8.03 3.61 -6.18
CA TYR A 4 7.05 2.53 -6.31
C TYR A 4 5.68 2.97 -5.81
N PHE A 5 5.64 3.70 -4.69
CA PHE A 5 4.44 4.35 -4.21
C PHE A 5 3.86 5.32 -5.26
N LEU A 6 4.71 6.14 -5.89
CA LEU A 6 4.29 7.09 -6.93
C LEU A 6 3.68 6.37 -8.15
N PHE A 7 4.28 5.28 -8.61
CA PHE A 7 3.69 4.44 -9.67
C PHE A 7 2.33 3.89 -9.26
N GLY A 8 2.19 3.45 -7.99
CA GLY A 8 0.91 3.06 -7.43
C GLY A 8 -0.11 4.19 -7.47
N LEU A 9 0.25 5.41 -7.04
CA LEU A 9 -0.62 6.58 -7.07
C LEU A 9 -1.06 6.94 -8.49
N ILE A 10 -0.13 6.93 -9.45
CA ILE A 10 -0.42 7.21 -10.85
C ILE A 10 -1.36 6.14 -11.41
N ALA A 11 -1.11 4.87 -11.12
CA ALA A 11 -1.96 3.77 -11.58
C ALA A 11 -3.39 3.87 -11.03
N SER A 12 -3.57 4.19 -9.74
CA SER A 12 -4.91 4.37 -9.17
C SER A 12 -5.60 5.61 -9.73
N PHE A 13 -4.86 6.70 -9.98
CA PHE A 13 -5.40 7.89 -10.63
C PHE A 13 -5.89 7.61 -12.06
N ILE A 14 -5.08 6.93 -12.88
CA ILE A 14 -5.46 6.52 -14.24
C ILE A 14 -6.69 5.62 -14.20
N MET A 15 -6.73 4.66 -13.28
CA MET A 15 -7.88 3.77 -13.14
C MET A 15 -9.19 4.53 -12.86
N VAL A 16 -9.15 5.52 -11.97
CA VAL A 16 -10.32 6.37 -11.66
C VAL A 16 -10.74 7.18 -12.90
N ILE A 17 -9.79 7.76 -13.64
CA ILE A 17 -10.09 8.49 -14.89
C ILE A 17 -10.75 7.58 -15.92
N VAL A 18 -10.19 6.39 -16.15
CA VAL A 18 -10.74 5.43 -17.12
C VAL A 18 -12.17 5.05 -16.75
N LEU A 19 -12.43 4.74 -15.47
CA LEU A 19 -13.78 4.43 -15.00
C LEU A 19 -14.74 5.60 -15.17
N PHE A 20 -14.29 6.83 -14.90
CA PHE A 20 -15.07 8.03 -15.10
C PHE A 20 -15.44 8.24 -16.59
N VAL A 21 -14.48 8.06 -17.49
CA VAL A 21 -14.71 8.14 -18.94
C VAL A 21 -15.70 7.06 -19.40
N LEU A 22 -15.52 5.81 -18.95
CA LEU A 22 -16.44 4.72 -19.28
C LEU A 22 -17.85 5.00 -18.77
N MET A 23 -17.98 5.56 -17.56
CA MET A 23 -19.26 5.97 -16.98
C MET A 23 -19.93 7.04 -17.85
N MET A 24 -19.18 8.06 -18.27
CA MET A 24 -19.69 9.12 -19.16
C MET A 24 -20.14 8.57 -20.52
N VAL A 25 -19.38 7.65 -21.11
CA VAL A 25 -19.75 6.98 -22.37
C VAL A 25 -21.02 6.15 -22.18
N ALA A 26 -21.13 5.40 -21.07
CA ALA A 26 -22.30 4.59 -20.77
C ALA A 26 -23.54 5.47 -20.53
N LEU A 27 -23.41 6.58 -19.79
CA LEU A 27 -24.47 7.56 -19.59
C LEU A 27 -24.95 8.16 -20.92
N ARG A 28 -24.02 8.55 -21.79
CA ARG A 28 -24.35 9.09 -23.12
C ARG A 28 -25.11 8.09 -23.98
N LYS A 29 -24.68 6.82 -23.95
CA LYS A 29 -25.38 5.74 -24.67
C LYS A 29 -26.80 5.51 -24.13
N ASN A 30 -26.94 5.63 -22.81
CA ASN A 30 -28.22 5.50 -22.13
C ASN A 30 -29.18 6.64 -22.50
N TRP A 31 -28.64 7.87 -22.50
CA TRP A 31 -29.37 9.07 -22.90
C TRP A 31 -29.88 9.01 -24.34
N ASN A 32 -29.08 8.48 -25.26
CA ASN A 32 -29.47 8.33 -26.66
C ASN A 32 -30.42 7.14 -26.91
N HIS A 33 -30.95 6.49 -25.86
CA HIS A 33 -31.80 5.29 -25.93
C HIS A 33 -31.26 4.20 -26.88
N THR A 34 -29.96 4.18 -27.12
CA THR A 34 -29.31 3.24 -28.05
C THR A 34 -29.07 1.87 -27.38
N ASN A 35 -29.51 1.72 -26.12
CA ASN A 35 -29.40 0.50 -25.35
C ASN A 35 -30.44 -0.52 -25.79
N ARG A 36 -29.97 -1.62 -26.40
CA ARG A 36 -30.82 -2.74 -26.86
C ARG A 36 -31.30 -3.68 -25.75
N SER A 37 -30.72 -3.60 -24.55
CA SER A 37 -31.03 -4.50 -23.43
C SER A 37 -31.30 -3.70 -22.16
N VAL A 38 -32.30 -4.14 -21.39
CA VAL A 38 -32.68 -3.55 -20.08
C VAL A 38 -31.50 -3.55 -19.11
N PHE A 39 -30.66 -4.59 -19.13
CA PHE A 39 -29.46 -4.67 -18.29
C PHE A 39 -28.44 -3.57 -18.59
N SER A 40 -28.40 -3.06 -19.82
CA SER A 40 -27.45 -2.02 -20.22
C SER A 40 -27.72 -0.67 -19.54
N TYR A 41 -28.96 -0.44 -19.07
CA TYR A 41 -29.34 0.75 -18.30
C TYR A 41 -28.71 0.76 -16.90
N PHE A 42 -28.32 -0.39 -16.34
CA PHE A 42 -27.68 -0.51 -15.02
C PHE A 42 -26.15 -0.35 -15.06
N ILE A 43 -25.53 -0.37 -16.25
CA ILE A 43 -24.07 -0.25 -16.39
C ILE A 43 -23.54 1.04 -15.77
N PRO A 44 -24.13 2.23 -16.00
CA PRO A 44 -23.68 3.45 -15.35
C PRO A 44 -23.72 3.37 -13.81
N LEU A 45 -24.76 2.77 -13.25
CA LEU A 45 -24.88 2.59 -11.80
C LEU A 45 -23.76 1.68 -11.26
N LEU A 46 -23.50 0.56 -11.93
CA LEU A 46 -22.40 -0.34 -11.56
C LEU A 46 -21.05 0.38 -11.65
N LEU A 47 -20.82 1.18 -12.70
CA LEU A 47 -19.60 1.95 -12.85
C LEU A 47 -19.43 3.02 -11.76
N VAL A 48 -20.51 3.67 -11.33
CA VAL A 48 -20.50 4.60 -10.19
C VAL A 48 -20.06 3.87 -8.92
N VAL A 49 -20.70 2.74 -8.60
CA VAL A 49 -20.36 1.96 -7.41
C VAL A 49 -18.90 1.52 -7.44
N LEU A 50 -18.43 1.02 -8.59
CA LEU A 50 -17.05 0.59 -8.77
C LEU A 50 -16.06 1.76 -8.66
N LEU A 51 -16.39 2.92 -9.25
CA LEU A 51 -15.58 4.13 -9.18
C LEU A 51 -15.45 4.60 -7.73
N PHE A 52 -16.55 4.69 -6.99
CA PHE A 52 -16.51 5.09 -5.57
C PHE A 52 -15.72 4.09 -4.74
N TYR A 53 -15.95 2.79 -4.93
CA TYR A 53 -15.24 1.75 -4.20
C TYR A 53 -13.72 1.83 -4.43
N LEU A 54 -13.27 1.93 -5.68
CA LEU A 54 -11.85 2.00 -6.01
C LEU A 54 -11.23 3.34 -5.63
N ALA A 55 -11.98 4.44 -5.77
CA ALA A 55 -11.52 5.74 -5.31
C ALA A 55 -11.30 5.72 -3.79
N ALA A 56 -12.26 5.24 -3.01
CA ALA A 56 -12.19 5.21 -1.55
C ALA A 56 -11.17 4.20 -1.01
N SER A 57 -11.02 3.04 -1.64
CA SER A 57 -10.12 1.97 -1.17
C SER A 57 -8.67 2.10 -1.67
N GLN A 58 -8.44 2.73 -2.82
CA GLN A 58 -7.11 2.78 -3.46
C GLN A 58 -6.60 4.20 -3.68
N PHE A 59 -7.40 5.06 -4.31
CA PHE A 59 -6.91 6.39 -4.71
C PHE A 59 -6.80 7.35 -3.53
N VAL A 60 -7.88 7.52 -2.77
CA VAL A 60 -7.96 8.45 -1.65
C VAL A 60 -6.90 8.15 -0.58
N PRO A 61 -6.71 6.90 -0.10
CA PRO A 61 -5.65 6.57 0.84
C PRO A 61 -4.27 6.96 0.33
N ARG A 62 -3.95 6.64 -0.95
CA ARG A 62 -2.67 6.99 -1.57
C ARG A 62 -2.49 8.50 -1.73
N VAL A 63 -3.54 9.28 -1.97
CA VAL A 63 -3.42 10.74 -2.02
C VAL A 63 -3.02 11.30 -0.66
N PHE A 64 -3.65 10.83 0.42
CA PHE A 64 -3.30 11.27 1.77
C PHE A 64 -1.93 10.78 2.21
N ASP A 65 -1.56 9.56 1.87
CA ASP A 65 -0.22 9.04 2.15
C ASP A 65 0.85 9.80 1.33
N ALA A 66 0.52 10.30 0.13
CA ALA A 66 1.43 11.16 -0.63
C ALA A 66 1.71 12.47 0.12
N VAL A 67 0.69 13.04 0.76
CA VAL A 67 0.85 14.23 1.62
C VAL A 67 1.77 13.90 2.79
N GLN A 68 1.54 12.80 3.50
CA GLN A 68 2.42 12.34 4.59
C GLN A 68 3.88 12.17 4.14
N ILE A 69 4.09 11.58 2.96
CA ILE A 69 5.42 11.39 2.37
C ILE A 69 6.13 12.72 2.10
N VAL A 70 5.41 13.72 1.58
CA VAL A 70 5.95 15.05 1.30
C VAL A 70 6.35 15.77 2.59
N PHE A 71 5.54 15.65 3.64
CA PHE A 71 5.82 16.25 4.95
C PHE A 71 6.79 15.42 5.82
N GLY A 72 7.22 14.24 5.35
CA GLY A 72 8.12 13.36 6.10
C GLY A 72 7.50 12.77 7.36
N GLN A 73 6.17 12.76 7.47
CA GLN A 73 5.45 12.14 8.57
C GLN A 73 5.27 10.66 8.25
N TYR A 74 6.01 9.81 8.96
CA TYR A 74 5.91 8.36 8.82
C TYR A 74 5.60 7.77 10.17
N ASP A 75 4.74 6.75 10.17
CA ASP A 75 4.60 5.90 11.34
C ASP A 75 5.76 4.91 11.38
N SER A 76 6.14 4.45 12.56
CA SER A 76 7.25 3.52 12.73
C SER A 76 6.92 2.42 13.72
N THR A 77 7.20 1.18 13.34
CA THR A 77 7.12 0.03 14.24
C THR A 77 8.42 -0.77 14.24
N GLU A 78 8.72 -1.37 15.39
CA GLU A 78 9.83 -2.30 15.54
C GLU A 78 9.30 -3.72 15.58
N VAL A 79 9.76 -4.55 14.65
CA VAL A 79 9.33 -5.94 14.53
C VAL A 79 10.52 -6.84 14.30
N LYS A 80 10.50 -8.02 14.94
CA LYS A 80 11.46 -9.08 14.66
C LYS A 80 10.99 -9.83 13.43
N LEU A 81 11.79 -9.81 12.37
CA LEU A 81 11.47 -10.46 11.10
C LEU A 81 12.44 -11.59 10.86
N SER A 82 11.91 -12.69 10.33
CA SER A 82 12.68 -13.80 9.78
C SER A 82 12.55 -13.82 8.25
N ASP A 83 13.46 -14.51 7.57
CA ASP A 83 13.51 -14.60 6.10
C ASP A 83 12.17 -15.07 5.49
N LYS A 84 11.41 -15.87 6.24
CA LYS A 84 10.06 -16.36 5.88
C LYS A 84 8.95 -15.30 5.92
N ASP A 85 9.17 -14.19 6.63
CA ASP A 85 8.19 -13.10 6.77
C ASP A 85 8.26 -12.13 5.58
N PHE A 86 9.37 -12.20 4.81
CA PHE A 86 9.56 -11.47 3.57
C PHE A 86 9.00 -12.27 2.39
N ALA A 87 7.84 -11.85 1.88
CA ALA A 87 7.32 -12.30 0.60
C ALA A 87 7.66 -11.28 -0.51
N TYR A 88 7.56 -11.71 -1.77
CA TYR A 88 8.02 -10.97 -2.96
C TYR A 88 7.71 -9.46 -2.99
N ASN A 89 6.56 -9.02 -2.48
CA ASN A 89 6.16 -7.61 -2.46
C ASN A 89 5.60 -7.15 -1.11
N ARG A 90 5.74 -7.97 -0.07
CA ARG A 90 5.10 -7.73 1.22
C ARG A 90 5.87 -8.33 2.39
N ILE A 91 5.88 -7.61 3.50
CA ILE A 91 6.34 -8.12 4.79
C ILE A 91 5.08 -8.48 5.57
N ILE A 92 4.98 -9.72 6.01
CA ILE A 92 3.84 -10.21 6.78
C ILE A 92 4.29 -10.29 8.23
N THR A 93 3.71 -9.45 9.09
CA THR A 93 3.88 -9.56 10.54
C THR A 93 2.59 -10.09 11.17
N GLU A 94 2.64 -10.46 12.46
CA GLU A 94 1.44 -10.91 13.19
C GLU A 94 0.37 -9.82 13.27
N GLU A 95 0.78 -8.54 13.30
CA GLU A 95 -0.13 -7.40 13.43
C GLU A 95 -0.65 -6.89 12.08
N GLN A 96 0.21 -6.81 11.06
CA GLN A 96 -0.13 -6.15 9.82
C GLN A 96 0.71 -6.59 8.61
N VAL A 97 0.22 -6.23 7.42
CA VAL A 97 0.91 -6.48 6.15
C VAL A 97 1.45 -5.18 5.61
N PHE A 98 2.76 -5.14 5.37
CA PHE A 98 3.44 -3.99 4.77
C PHE A 98 3.78 -4.26 3.31
N PHE A 99 3.70 -3.24 2.46
CA PHE A 99 3.99 -3.36 1.02
C PHE A 99 5.31 -2.70 0.66
N TYR A 100 6.12 -3.39 -0.16
CA TYR A 100 7.40 -2.88 -0.62
C TYR A 100 7.73 -3.35 -2.05
N PRO A 101 8.62 -2.65 -2.78
CA PRO A 101 8.96 -3.02 -4.15
C PRO A 101 9.78 -4.32 -4.21
N PRO A 102 9.49 -5.24 -5.16
CA PRO A 102 10.15 -6.55 -5.19
C PRO A 102 11.65 -6.56 -5.42
N SER A 103 12.19 -5.47 -5.98
CA SER A 103 13.62 -5.32 -6.26
C SER A 103 14.45 -4.91 -5.04
N TYR A 104 13.84 -4.78 -3.86
CA TYR A 104 14.49 -4.14 -2.72
C TYR A 104 15.33 -5.10 -1.85
N PHE A 105 14.97 -6.38 -1.76
CA PHE A 105 15.74 -7.35 -0.97
C PHE A 105 16.30 -8.46 -1.85
N GLY A 106 17.64 -8.57 -1.85
CA GLY A 106 18.34 -9.71 -2.45
C GLY A 106 18.37 -10.92 -1.52
N ASN A 107 18.63 -10.70 -0.22
CA ASN A 107 18.57 -11.68 0.87
C ASN A 107 18.27 -10.94 2.17
N PRO A 108 17.03 -10.98 2.70
CA PRO A 108 16.73 -10.39 4.00
C PRO A 108 17.41 -11.21 5.11
N GLU A 109 18.06 -10.54 6.06
CA GLU A 109 18.64 -11.20 7.24
C GLU A 109 17.58 -11.32 8.34
N THR A 110 17.63 -12.39 9.13
CA THR A 110 16.77 -12.50 10.32
C THR A 110 17.29 -11.54 11.41
N GLY A 111 16.39 -10.78 12.05
CA GLY A 111 16.72 -9.88 13.16
C GLY A 111 15.66 -8.81 13.43
N LYS A 112 15.97 -7.80 14.24
CA LYS A 112 15.06 -6.68 14.49
C LYS A 112 15.13 -5.65 13.38
N TYR A 113 13.97 -5.22 12.91
CA TYR A 113 13.82 -4.17 11.92
C TYR A 113 12.92 -3.06 12.43
N GLN A 114 13.32 -1.82 12.15
CA GLN A 114 12.47 -0.66 12.28
C GLN A 114 11.86 -0.32 10.92
N ILE A 115 10.54 -0.45 10.81
CA ILE A 115 9.77 -0.20 9.59
C ILE A 115 9.13 1.16 9.69
N TYR A 116 9.50 2.07 8.79
CA TYR A 116 8.78 3.32 8.58
C TYR A 116 7.79 3.14 7.45
N PHE A 117 6.51 3.37 7.71
CA PHE A 117 5.43 3.12 6.77
C PHE A 117 4.42 4.27 6.73
N THR A 118 3.61 4.28 5.67
CA THR A 118 2.48 5.21 5.54
C THR A 118 1.26 4.65 6.27
N GLU A 119 0.55 5.51 6.99
CA GLU A 119 -0.52 5.10 7.92
C GLU A 119 -1.66 4.32 7.26
N ARG A 120 -2.06 4.68 6.02
CA ARG A 120 -3.30 4.14 5.43
C ARG A 120 -3.06 2.98 4.49
N THR A 121 -1.97 3.03 3.74
CA THR A 121 -1.65 2.01 2.73
C THR A 121 -0.54 1.06 3.16
N ASN A 122 0.04 1.24 4.35
CA ASN A 122 1.12 0.42 4.91
C ASN A 122 2.30 0.23 3.95
N TYR A 123 2.58 1.22 3.10
CA TYR A 123 3.74 1.17 2.22
C TYR A 123 5.01 1.48 3.01
N VAL A 124 5.99 0.59 2.91
CA VAL A 124 7.30 0.78 3.53
C VAL A 124 8.03 1.92 2.81
N MET A 125 8.35 2.96 3.57
CA MET A 125 9.11 4.12 3.12
C MET A 125 10.60 3.97 3.44
N LYS A 126 10.91 3.35 4.58
CA LYS A 126 12.26 3.02 5.01
C LYS A 126 12.23 1.76 5.87
N LEU A 127 13.17 0.86 5.65
CA LEU A 127 13.43 -0.27 6.52
C LEU A 127 14.85 -0.13 7.06
N ILE A 128 15.02 -0.20 8.38
CA ILE A 128 16.33 -0.13 9.04
C ILE A 128 16.55 -1.44 9.79
N TYR A 129 17.64 -2.14 9.47
CA TYR A 129 18.08 -3.28 10.27
C TYR A 129 18.75 -2.75 11.54
N VAL A 130 18.24 -3.19 12.70
CA VAL A 130 18.74 -2.78 14.02
C VAL A 130 19.70 -3.81 14.60
N GLY A 131 19.69 -5.05 14.08
CA GLY A 131 20.46 -6.17 14.62
C GLY A 131 19.66 -7.04 15.58
N ASP A 132 20.25 -8.14 16.04
CA ASP A 132 19.80 -8.79 17.26
C ASP A 132 20.40 -7.99 18.44
N THR A 133 19.62 -7.14 19.10
CA THR A 133 20.01 -6.70 20.44
C THR A 133 19.98 -7.92 21.34
N GLU A 134 21.11 -8.60 21.46
CA GLU A 134 21.46 -9.25 22.72
C GLU A 134 21.50 -8.15 23.78
N ASP A 135 20.72 -8.31 24.85
CA ASP A 135 20.96 -7.67 26.13
C ASP A 135 22.30 -8.17 26.69
N SER A 136 23.43 -7.80 26.07
CA SER A 136 24.77 -7.98 26.62
C SER A 136 25.12 -6.78 27.51
N THR A 137 24.27 -6.52 28.52
CA THR A 137 24.68 -5.76 29.70
C THR A 137 24.36 -6.60 30.93
N ASN A 138 25.42 -6.99 31.65
CA ASN A 138 25.45 -7.71 32.94
C ASN A 138 25.58 -9.24 32.89
N GLN A 139 26.64 -9.74 32.25
CA GLN A 139 27.33 -10.91 32.80
C GLN A 139 28.84 -10.76 32.61
N ALA A 140 29.45 -9.94 33.48
CA ALA A 140 30.88 -9.94 33.72
C ALA A 140 31.10 -9.93 35.23
N ASP A 141 31.27 -11.14 35.75
CA ASP A 141 31.97 -11.54 36.96
C ASP A 141 32.55 -10.44 37.85
N TYR A 142 32.08 -10.40 39.11
CA TYR A 142 32.96 -10.42 40.27
C TYR A 142 32.20 -11.02 41.46
N LEU A 143 32.59 -12.24 41.85
CA LEU A 143 32.77 -12.76 43.22
C LEU A 143 33.06 -14.28 43.08
N PRO A 144 33.99 -14.86 43.86
CA PRO A 144 34.14 -14.66 45.31
C PRO A 144 35.37 -13.87 45.76
#